data_AF-A0A9Y3VVH5-F1
#
_entry.id   AF-A0A9Y3VVH5-F1
#
_cell.length_a   1.000
_cell.length_b   1.000
_cell.length_c   1.000
_cell.angle_alpha   90.00
_cell.angle_beta   90.00
_cell.angle_gamma   90.00
#
_symmetry.space_group_name_H-M   'P 1'
#
loop_
_entity.id
_entity.type
_entity.pdbx_description
1 polymer ?
#
loop_
_entity_poly.entity_id
_entity_poly.type
_entity_poly.pdbx_seq_one_letter_code
_entity_poly.pdbx_strand_id
1 'polypeptide(L)'
;MRATLIRRLVKLLSAAAVLALTAHILASSLSKQTPEPSPLPPEEYRLVDPQTYRYLLNQPSVCRHRSPFLLFMVPVGAEDAAAREAIRKTWSASGRDTLTLFFVGIPQRPQMSALQQKLEEESRQHADIVQWLRNSPKENFITGSVIQDGRPRREPNSKWYVSEELYPEESFPSYVSGAGYVFSADLAARISWASRFVRVIPLEDVYVGLCLRMLGVRPVYAYSLPFFRSLFEIKNLKYDRCTFAKLIIVNGFKAPKLLRVWQDFAKSHERC
;
A
#
# COMPACT_ATOMS: atom_id res chain seq x y z
N MET A 1 16.96 -16.75 -66.60
CA MET A 1 15.51 -16.80 -66.27
C MET A 1 15.20 -17.36 -64.88
N ARG A 2 15.73 -18.54 -64.51
CA ARG A 2 15.40 -19.25 -63.25
C ARG A 2 15.72 -18.46 -61.96
N ALA A 3 16.90 -17.81 -61.89
CA ALA A 3 17.31 -17.02 -60.72
C ALA A 3 16.46 -15.75 -60.50
N THR A 4 16.02 -15.11 -61.59
CA THR A 4 15.17 -13.92 -61.55
C THR A 4 13.76 -14.25 -61.04
N LEU A 5 13.24 -15.42 -61.42
CA LEU A 5 11.95 -15.95 -60.96
C LEU A 5 11.98 -16.27 -59.46
N ILE A 6 13.05 -16.94 -59.00
CA ILE A 6 13.26 -17.26 -57.58
C ILE A 6 13.34 -15.96 -56.75
N ARG A 7 14.08 -14.95 -57.21
CA ARG A 7 14.20 -13.66 -56.50
C ARG A 7 12.86 -12.91 -56.42
N ARG A 8 12.00 -13.01 -57.44
CA ARG A 8 10.64 -12.46 -57.41
C ARG A 8 9.74 -13.22 -56.44
N LEU A 9 9.83 -14.56 -56.43
CA LEU A 9 9.06 -15.41 -55.53
C LEU A 9 9.41 -15.14 -54.06
N VAL A 10 10.70 -15.04 -53.72
CA VAL A 10 11.16 -14.73 -52.36
C VAL A 10 10.66 -13.36 -51.91
N LYS A 11 10.69 -12.34 -52.78
CA LYS A 11 10.14 -11.00 -52.47
C LYS A 11 8.62 -11.03 -52.23
N LEU A 12 7.88 -11.81 -53.01
CA LEU A 12 6.44 -11.97 -52.84
C LEU A 12 6.10 -12.69 -51.52
N LEU A 13 6.82 -13.77 -51.21
CA LEU A 13 6.64 -14.53 -49.97
C LEU A 13 6.98 -13.70 -48.73
N SER A 14 8.06 -12.91 -48.78
CA SER A 14 8.44 -12.01 -47.68
C SER A 14 7.45 -10.86 -47.50
N ALA A 15 6.95 -10.25 -48.60
CA ALA A 15 5.90 -9.24 -48.52
C ALA A 15 4.58 -9.81 -47.95
N ALA A 16 4.19 -11.03 -48.35
CA ALA A 16 3.01 -11.71 -47.82
C ALA A 16 3.16 -12.05 -46.33
N ALA A 17 4.35 -12.48 -45.89
CA ALA A 17 4.63 -12.74 -44.48
C ALA A 17 4.57 -11.47 -43.63
N VAL A 18 5.11 -10.35 -44.12
CA VAL A 18 5.02 -9.05 -43.43
C VAL A 18 3.56 -8.59 -43.33
N LEU A 19 2.79 -8.67 -44.42
CA LEU A 19 1.37 -8.31 -44.41
C LEU A 19 0.57 -9.17 -43.43
N ALA A 20 0.79 -10.49 -43.43
CA ALA A 20 0.15 -11.40 -42.49
C ALA A 20 0.52 -11.08 -41.04
N LEU A 21 1.80 -10.79 -40.76
CA LEU A 21 2.25 -10.41 -39.42
C LEU A 21 1.64 -9.07 -38.97
N THR A 22 1.59 -8.07 -39.86
CA THR A 22 0.95 -6.77 -39.55
C THR A 22 -0.55 -6.91 -39.34
N ALA A 23 -1.24 -7.73 -40.14
CA ALA A 23 -2.66 -8.01 -39.98
C ALA A 23 -2.93 -8.77 -38.67
N HIS A 24 -2.04 -9.69 -38.28
CA HIS A 24 -2.14 -10.40 -37.01
C HIS A 24 -1.89 -9.48 -35.81
N ILE A 25 -0.90 -8.57 -35.90
CA ILE A 25 -0.64 -7.54 -34.89
C ILE A 25 -1.85 -6.60 -34.77
N LEU A 26 -2.38 -6.08 -35.88
CA LEU A 26 -3.58 -5.22 -35.91
C LEU A 26 -4.82 -5.94 -35.36
N ALA A 27 -5.06 -7.19 -35.77
CA ALA A 27 -6.17 -8.00 -35.24
C ALA A 27 -6.01 -8.28 -33.74
N SER A 28 -4.79 -8.54 -33.26
CA SER A 28 -4.49 -8.72 -31.84
C SER A 28 -4.64 -7.42 -31.03
N SER A 29 -4.44 -6.26 -31.65
CA SER A 29 -4.63 -4.94 -31.05
C SER A 29 -6.12 -4.57 -30.98
N LEU A 30 -6.90 -4.89 -32.02
CA LEU A 30 -8.34 -4.68 -32.06
C LEU A 30 -9.10 -5.64 -31.12
N SER A 31 -8.58 -6.85 -30.91
CA SER A 31 -9.18 -7.83 -29.99
C SER A 31 -8.90 -7.56 -28.50
N LYS A 32 -8.06 -6.57 -28.15
CA LYS A 32 -7.67 -6.24 -26.77
C LYS A 32 -8.39 -5.01 -26.20
N GLN A 33 -9.61 -4.73 -26.62
CA GLN A 33 -10.51 -3.92 -25.79
C GLN A 33 -11.15 -4.83 -24.74
N THR A 34 -10.43 -5.06 -23.65
CA THR A 34 -11.07 -5.53 -22.41
C THR A 34 -12.18 -4.52 -22.07
N PRO A 35 -13.43 -4.96 -21.82
CA PRO A 35 -14.48 -4.05 -21.39
C PRO A 35 -13.96 -3.23 -20.21
N GLU A 36 -14.17 -1.91 -20.22
CA GLU A 36 -13.88 -1.12 -19.03
C GLU A 36 -14.68 -1.71 -17.87
N PRO A 37 -14.04 -2.00 -16.73
CA PRO A 37 -14.74 -2.56 -15.59
C PRO A 37 -15.83 -1.58 -15.16
N SER A 38 -17.06 -2.09 -15.03
CA SER A 38 -18.15 -1.29 -14.48
C SER A 38 -17.93 -1.11 -12.98
N PRO A 39 -18.26 0.06 -12.39
CA PRO A 39 -18.17 0.24 -10.95
C PRO A 39 -19.02 -0.80 -10.21
N LEU A 40 -18.53 -1.23 -9.05
CA LEU A 40 -19.34 -2.02 -8.13
C LEU A 40 -20.56 -1.21 -7.66
N PRO A 41 -21.58 -1.86 -7.11
CA PRO A 41 -22.65 -1.13 -6.42
C PRO A 41 -22.09 -0.24 -5.29
N PRO A 42 -22.62 0.99 -5.09
CA PRO A 42 -22.12 1.93 -4.07
C PRO A 42 -21.97 1.36 -2.67
N GLU A 43 -22.82 0.44 -2.28
CA GLU A 43 -22.78 -0.27 -1.00
C GLU A 43 -21.50 -1.10 -0.80
N GLU A 44 -20.91 -1.66 -1.86
CA GLU A 44 -19.72 -2.50 -1.77
C GLU A 44 -18.44 -1.70 -1.59
N TYR A 45 -18.38 -0.50 -2.17
CA TYR A 45 -17.24 0.40 -2.03
C TYR A 45 -17.45 1.51 -0.98
N ARG A 46 -18.61 1.54 -0.31
CA ARG A 46 -19.00 2.59 0.65
C ARG A 46 -17.98 2.81 1.77
N LEU A 47 -17.33 1.73 2.19
CA LEU A 47 -16.36 1.74 3.29
C LEU A 47 -14.97 2.24 2.87
N VAL A 48 -14.69 2.31 1.57
CA VAL A 48 -13.36 2.60 1.03
C VAL A 48 -13.31 3.84 0.15
N ASP A 49 -14.45 4.29 -0.40
CA ASP A 49 -14.52 5.55 -1.17
C ASP A 49 -14.72 6.76 -0.23
N PRO A 50 -13.79 7.73 -0.21
CA PRO A 50 -13.91 8.94 0.63
C PRO A 50 -15.13 9.81 0.31
N GLN A 51 -15.80 9.61 -0.83
CA GLN A 51 -17.04 10.30 -1.17
C GLN A 51 -18.26 9.71 -0.45
N THR A 52 -18.14 8.50 0.09
CA THR A 52 -19.29 7.73 0.62
C THR A 52 -19.30 7.61 2.14
N TYR A 53 -18.28 8.14 2.82
CA TYR A 53 -18.22 8.26 4.28
C TYR A 53 -17.82 9.68 4.71
N ARG A 54 -18.18 10.06 5.93
CA ARG A 54 -17.82 11.36 6.52
C ARG A 54 -16.81 11.16 7.62
N TYR A 55 -15.75 11.98 7.62
CA TYR A 55 -14.80 12.04 8.72
C TYR A 55 -15.47 12.55 10.00
N LEU A 56 -15.34 11.77 11.08
CA LEU A 56 -15.73 12.22 12.42
C LEU A 56 -14.71 13.22 12.98
N LEU A 57 -13.42 12.97 12.76
CA LEU A 57 -12.30 13.85 13.11
C LEU A 57 -11.50 14.14 11.84
N ASN A 58 -11.25 15.42 11.56
CA ASN A 58 -10.48 15.86 10.38
C ASN A 58 -9.64 17.09 10.73
N GLN A 59 -8.45 17.21 10.14
CA GLN A 59 -7.58 18.38 10.28
C GLN A 59 -7.26 19.00 8.91
N PRO A 60 -8.22 19.74 8.32
CA PRO A 60 -8.10 20.23 6.94
C PRO A 60 -6.97 21.25 6.74
N SER A 61 -6.46 21.85 7.82
CA SER A 61 -5.37 22.82 7.78
C SER A 61 -3.98 22.18 7.67
N VAL A 62 -3.83 20.89 8.03
CA VAL A 62 -2.52 20.24 8.19
C VAL A 62 -1.69 20.24 6.91
N CYS A 63 -2.32 20.19 5.74
CA CYS A 63 -1.63 20.20 4.44
C CYS A 63 -1.94 21.46 3.60
N ARG A 64 -2.59 22.48 4.19
CA ARG A 64 -3.08 23.64 3.43
C ARG A 64 -1.94 24.52 2.87
N HIS A 65 -0.84 24.61 3.61
CA HIS A 65 0.31 25.48 3.30
C HIS A 65 1.65 24.73 3.36
N ARG A 66 1.61 23.40 3.33
CA ARG A 66 2.78 22.54 3.53
C ARG A 66 2.61 21.25 2.72
N SER A 67 3.69 20.85 2.06
CA SER A 67 3.76 19.65 1.23
C SER A 67 4.88 18.77 1.78
N PRO A 68 4.57 17.83 2.69
CA PRO A 68 5.60 17.00 3.32
C PRO A 68 6.23 16.08 2.27
N PHE A 69 7.54 15.88 2.38
CA PHE A 69 8.26 14.92 1.53
C PHE A 69 7.79 13.49 1.82
N LEU A 70 7.60 13.16 3.10
CA LEU A 70 7.13 11.86 3.55
C LEU A 70 5.95 12.01 4.50
N LEU A 71 4.91 11.22 4.22
CA LEU A 71 3.74 11.07 5.05
C LEU A 71 3.73 9.67 5.67
N PHE A 72 3.65 9.60 7.00
CA PHE A 72 3.35 8.37 7.70
C PHE A 72 1.84 8.26 7.95
N MET A 73 1.20 7.23 7.38
CA MET A 73 -0.19 6.87 7.67
C MET A 73 -0.18 5.68 8.64
N VAL A 74 -0.56 5.91 9.91
CA VAL A 74 -0.42 4.91 10.96
C VAL A 74 -1.79 4.46 11.47
N PRO A 75 -2.26 3.25 11.12
CA PRO A 75 -3.46 2.69 11.73
C PRO A 75 -3.17 2.31 13.19
N VAL A 76 -3.95 2.87 14.13
CA VAL A 76 -3.84 2.55 15.56
C VAL A 76 -5.24 2.40 16.15
N GLY A 77 -5.42 1.39 17.01
CA GLY A 77 -6.68 1.18 17.75
C GLY A 77 -7.07 2.43 18.54
N ALA A 78 -8.37 2.70 18.65
CA ALA A 78 -8.89 3.86 19.37
C ALA A 78 -8.44 3.86 20.83
N GLU A 79 -8.45 2.68 21.44
CA GLU A 79 -8.02 2.36 22.79
C GLU A 79 -6.50 2.52 23.03
N ASP A 80 -5.68 2.48 21.98
CA ASP A 80 -4.22 2.38 22.09
C ASP A 80 -3.52 3.75 22.15
N ALA A 81 -3.98 4.62 23.04
CA ALA A 81 -3.38 5.95 23.24
C ALA A 81 -1.88 5.89 23.57
N ALA A 82 -1.45 4.89 24.34
CA ALA A 82 -0.04 4.69 24.67
C ALA A 82 0.83 4.38 23.45
N ALA A 83 0.28 3.73 22.42
CA ALA A 83 1.00 3.46 21.18
C ALA A 83 1.18 4.75 20.36
N ARG A 84 0.11 5.55 20.22
CA ARG A 84 0.18 6.86 19.54
C ARG A 84 1.20 7.77 20.22
N GLU A 85 1.17 7.85 21.54
CA GLU A 85 2.11 8.67 22.31
C GLU A 85 3.56 8.19 22.19
N ALA A 86 3.80 6.88 22.19
CA ALA A 86 5.14 6.34 21.97
C ALA A 86 5.66 6.66 20.56
N ILE A 87 4.81 6.61 19.55
CA ILE A 87 5.17 7.01 18.18
C ILE A 87 5.56 8.48 18.14
N ARG A 88 4.71 9.37 18.70
CA ARG A 88 4.96 10.82 18.81
C ARG A 88 6.32 11.14 19.41
N LYS A 89 6.70 10.42 20.47
CA LYS A 89 7.97 10.61 21.19
C LYS A 89 9.19 9.95 20.56
N THR A 90 9.02 9.24 19.44
CA THR A 90 10.10 8.46 18.82
C THR A 90 10.32 8.82 17.35
N TRP A 91 10.03 7.90 16.44
CA TRP A 91 10.40 8.03 15.04
C TRP A 91 9.63 9.13 14.31
N SER A 92 8.43 9.48 14.76
CA SER A 92 7.65 10.55 14.12
C SER A 92 8.15 11.97 14.47
N ALA A 93 8.89 12.13 15.57
CA ALA A 93 9.42 13.44 15.97
C ALA A 93 10.69 13.86 15.21
N SER A 94 11.28 12.96 14.42
CA SER A 94 12.69 13.08 14.01
C SER A 94 12.91 13.65 12.60
N GLY A 95 11.87 14.11 11.89
CA GLY A 95 12.00 14.60 10.51
C GLY A 95 11.61 16.07 10.34
N ARG A 96 12.51 16.87 9.72
CA ARG A 96 12.25 18.30 9.41
C ARG A 96 11.17 18.49 8.32
N ASP A 97 10.95 17.50 7.46
CA ASP A 97 9.97 17.53 6.36
C ASP A 97 9.04 16.29 6.32
N THR A 98 8.78 15.71 7.49
CA THR A 98 7.87 14.56 7.65
C THR A 98 6.57 14.98 8.32
N LEU A 99 5.45 14.38 7.91
CA LEU A 99 4.18 14.48 8.62
C LEU A 99 3.75 13.07 9.03
N THR A 100 3.30 12.92 10.28
CA THR A 100 2.70 11.68 10.77
C THR A 100 1.24 11.90 11.05
N LEU A 101 0.40 11.01 10.53
CA LEU A 101 -1.04 11.00 10.76
C LEU A 101 -1.51 9.66 11.31
N PHE A 102 -2.33 9.72 12.35
CA PHE A 102 -2.96 8.54 12.93
C PHE A 102 -4.35 8.31 12.33
N PHE A 103 -4.59 7.08 11.86
CA PHE A 103 -5.88 6.61 11.35
C PHE A 103 -6.51 5.75 12.43
N VAL A 104 -7.65 6.20 12.95
CA VAL A 104 -8.33 5.58 14.09
C VAL A 104 -9.77 5.24 13.71
N GLY A 105 -10.21 4.02 14.01
CA GLY A 105 -11.58 3.56 13.76
C GLY A 105 -12.58 4.00 14.83
N ILE A 106 -13.88 3.79 14.56
CA ILE A 106 -14.96 4.09 15.51
C ILE A 106 -15.01 2.98 16.59
N PRO A 107 -15.03 3.32 17.90
CA PRO A 107 -15.17 2.33 18.97
C PRO A 107 -16.52 1.58 18.87
N GLN A 108 -16.52 0.26 18.67
CA GLN A 108 -17.74 -0.53 18.43
C GLN A 108 -18.56 -0.91 19.70
N ARG A 109 -18.54 -0.11 20.78
CA ARG A 109 -19.31 -0.45 22.01
C ARG A 109 -20.14 0.71 22.57
N PRO A 110 -21.38 0.44 23.06
CA PRO A 110 -22.30 1.47 23.60
C PRO A 110 -21.78 2.28 24.79
N GLN A 111 -20.73 1.85 25.47
CA GLN A 111 -20.19 2.51 26.68
C GLN A 111 -19.11 3.58 26.40
N MET A 112 -18.95 4.06 25.16
CA MET A 112 -17.71 4.78 24.76
C MET A 112 -17.90 6.22 24.27
N SER A 113 -18.82 7.00 24.87
CA SER A 113 -18.79 8.47 24.72
C SER A 113 -17.50 9.07 25.32
N ALA A 114 -17.00 8.51 26.43
CA ALA A 114 -15.79 8.98 27.10
C ALA A 114 -14.50 8.70 26.32
N LEU A 115 -14.42 7.62 25.52
CA LEU A 115 -13.25 7.35 24.67
C LEU A 115 -13.23 8.30 23.46
N GLN A 116 -14.40 8.55 22.86
CA GLN A 116 -14.52 9.51 21.76
C GLN A 116 -14.14 10.93 22.21
N GLN A 117 -14.56 11.35 23.40
CA GLN A 117 -14.16 12.64 24.00
C GLN A 117 -12.65 12.75 24.25
N LYS A 118 -11.99 11.65 24.67
CA LYS A 118 -10.53 11.60 24.82
C LYS A 118 -9.80 11.73 23.49
N LEU A 119 -10.31 11.10 22.43
CA LEU A 119 -9.77 11.23 21.08
C LEU A 119 -9.94 12.65 20.54
N GLU A 120 -11.06 13.30 20.83
CA GLU A 120 -11.32 14.70 20.46
C GLU A 120 -10.39 15.68 21.18
N GLU A 121 -10.13 15.48 22.48
CA GLU A 121 -9.15 16.25 23.24
C GLU A 121 -7.73 16.03 22.70
N GLU A 122 -7.33 14.78 22.45
CA GLU A 122 -6.03 14.44 21.85
C GLU A 122 -5.87 15.10 20.47
N SER A 123 -6.91 15.06 19.64
CA SER A 123 -6.93 15.70 18.32
C SER A 123 -6.77 17.22 18.41
N ARG A 124 -7.39 17.88 19.41
CA ARG A 124 -7.22 19.31 19.68
C ARG A 124 -5.79 19.67 20.10
N GLN A 125 -5.10 18.81 20.83
CA GLN A 125 -3.76 19.06 21.33
C GLN A 125 -2.66 18.83 20.29
N HIS A 126 -2.79 17.79 19.47
CA HIS A 126 -1.72 17.36 18.56
C HIS A 126 -1.96 17.68 17.09
N ALA A 127 -3.22 17.84 16.66
CA ALA A 127 -3.61 18.10 15.27
C ALA A 127 -3.01 17.10 14.26
N ASP A 128 -2.80 15.84 14.68
CA ASP A 128 -2.14 14.78 13.90
C ASP A 128 -3.03 13.53 13.69
N ILE A 129 -4.33 13.63 13.98
CA ILE A 129 -5.32 12.61 13.65
C ILE A 129 -6.03 13.07 12.39
N VAL A 130 -5.80 12.40 11.27
CA VAL A 130 -6.25 12.85 9.96
C VAL A 130 -6.52 11.64 9.08
N GLN A 131 -7.40 11.85 8.10
CA GLN A 131 -7.57 10.97 6.98
C GLN A 131 -7.46 11.76 5.67
N TRP A 132 -6.64 11.21 4.77
CA TRP A 132 -6.25 11.66 3.42
C TRP A 132 -5.16 12.76 3.25
N LEU A 133 -4.40 12.66 2.15
CA LEU A 133 -3.32 13.56 1.73
C LEU A 133 -3.09 13.64 0.21
N ARG A 134 -2.43 14.73 -0.21
CA ARG A 134 -2.09 15.07 -1.60
C ARG A 134 -0.66 15.63 -1.72
N ASN A 135 0.03 15.17 -2.78
CA ASN A 135 1.27 15.63 -3.45
C ASN A 135 2.65 15.38 -2.80
N SER A 136 3.35 14.35 -3.33
CA SER A 136 4.83 14.20 -3.48
C SER A 136 5.10 13.09 -4.55
N PRO A 137 5.90 13.31 -5.63
CA PRO A 137 6.21 12.27 -6.64
C PRO A 137 7.47 11.45 -6.28
N LYS A 138 7.63 10.18 -6.69
CA LYS A 138 7.78 9.73 -8.09
C LYS A 138 6.79 8.60 -8.45
N GLU A 139 6.05 8.82 -9.52
CA GLU A 139 4.77 8.18 -9.86
C GLU A 139 4.77 6.65 -9.89
N ASN A 140 3.60 6.07 -9.58
CA ASN A 140 3.31 4.63 -9.71
C ASN A 140 4.27 3.71 -8.96
N PHE A 141 4.77 4.17 -7.82
CA PHE A 141 5.74 3.44 -7.02
C PHE A 141 5.11 2.88 -5.76
N ILE A 142 5.39 1.61 -5.47
CA ILE A 142 5.14 0.99 -4.17
C ILE A 142 6.24 -0.02 -3.85
N THR A 143 6.70 -0.02 -2.61
CA THR A 143 7.70 -0.96 -2.09
C THR A 143 7.32 -1.43 -0.70
N GLY A 144 7.77 -2.63 -0.34
CA GLY A 144 7.53 -3.23 0.97
C GLY A 144 8.13 -4.63 1.05
N SER A 145 7.67 -5.42 2.02
CA SER A 145 7.88 -6.87 1.99
C SER A 145 6.90 -7.48 0.98
N VAL A 146 7.36 -7.71 -0.26
CA VAL A 146 6.52 -8.19 -1.37
C VAL A 146 6.25 -9.68 -1.22
N ILE A 147 4.98 -10.08 -1.33
CA ILE A 147 4.49 -11.45 -1.28
C ILE A 147 3.89 -11.78 -2.66
N GLN A 148 4.32 -12.89 -3.28
CA GLN A 148 3.88 -13.30 -4.62
C GLN A 148 3.13 -14.64 -4.63
N ASP A 149 3.25 -15.41 -3.55
CA ASP A 149 2.76 -16.77 -3.39
C ASP A 149 1.62 -16.85 -2.36
N GLY A 150 1.07 -15.70 -1.95
CA GLY A 150 -0.03 -15.63 -1.00
C GLY A 150 -1.27 -16.37 -1.53
N ARG A 151 -1.89 -17.16 -0.66
CA ARG A 151 -3.13 -17.91 -0.97
C ARG A 151 -4.21 -17.59 0.06
N PRO A 152 -5.48 -17.58 -0.33
CA PRO A 152 -6.58 -17.40 0.61
C PRO A 152 -6.59 -18.53 1.65
N ARG A 153 -6.71 -18.17 2.93
CA ARG A 153 -6.94 -19.18 3.98
C ARG A 153 -8.43 -19.51 4.00
N ARG A 154 -8.76 -20.77 3.74
CA ARG A 154 -10.15 -21.25 3.69
C ARG A 154 -10.65 -21.80 5.03
N GLU A 155 -9.82 -21.81 6.07
CA GLU A 155 -10.19 -22.25 7.42
C GLU A 155 -11.00 -21.15 8.14
N PRO A 156 -12.29 -21.37 8.50
CA PRO A 156 -13.15 -20.34 9.07
C PRO A 156 -12.66 -19.72 10.39
N ASN A 157 -11.87 -20.47 11.18
CA ASN A 157 -11.34 -20.00 12.46
C ASN A 157 -10.04 -19.18 12.29
N SER A 158 -9.54 -19.03 11.07
CA SER A 158 -8.35 -18.24 10.81
C SER A 158 -8.65 -16.75 10.91
N LYS A 159 -7.79 -15.98 11.57
CA LYS A 159 -7.81 -14.51 11.50
C LYS A 159 -7.80 -13.98 10.06
N TRP A 160 -7.19 -14.74 9.15
CA TRP A 160 -7.03 -14.36 7.74
C TRP A 160 -7.98 -15.14 6.81
N TYR A 161 -9.12 -15.60 7.33
CA TYR A 161 -10.10 -16.36 6.57
C TYR A 161 -10.68 -15.53 5.41
N VAL A 162 -10.79 -16.16 4.23
CA VAL A 162 -11.48 -15.63 3.06
C VAL A 162 -12.26 -16.78 2.41
N SER A 163 -13.59 -16.64 2.31
CA SER A 163 -14.44 -17.67 1.70
C SER A 163 -14.20 -17.77 0.18
N GLU A 164 -14.47 -18.95 -0.37
CA GLU A 164 -14.40 -19.18 -1.82
C GLU A 164 -15.44 -18.35 -2.58
N GLU A 165 -16.61 -18.15 -1.99
CA GLU A 165 -17.65 -17.25 -2.51
C GLU A 165 -17.17 -15.79 -2.62
N LEU A 166 -16.40 -15.32 -1.63
CA LEU A 166 -15.89 -13.96 -1.63
C LEU A 166 -14.73 -13.79 -2.63
N TYR A 167 -13.83 -14.78 -2.68
CA TYR A 167 -12.67 -14.77 -3.57
C TYR A 167 -12.43 -16.20 -4.11
N PRO A 168 -12.85 -16.52 -5.34
CA PRO A 168 -12.78 -17.87 -5.88
C PRO A 168 -11.40 -18.27 -6.42
N GLU A 169 -10.49 -17.30 -6.65
CA GLU A 169 -9.14 -17.65 -7.14
C GLU A 169 -8.32 -18.37 -6.04
N GLU A 170 -7.44 -19.28 -6.46
CA GLU A 170 -6.55 -20.05 -5.57
C GLU A 170 -5.33 -19.26 -5.07
N SER A 171 -5.04 -18.11 -5.69
CA SER A 171 -3.87 -17.29 -5.38
C SER A 171 -4.21 -15.81 -5.42
N PHE A 172 -3.59 -15.06 -4.52
CA PHE A 172 -3.63 -13.60 -4.52
C PHE A 172 -2.71 -13.00 -5.59
N PRO A 173 -2.91 -11.73 -5.98
CA PRO A 173 -1.89 -10.98 -6.73
C PRO A 173 -0.61 -10.86 -5.93
N SER A 174 0.45 -10.36 -6.59
CA SER A 174 1.56 -9.78 -5.83
C SER A 174 1.06 -8.60 -5.00
N TYR A 175 1.39 -8.59 -3.72
CA TYR A 175 1.02 -7.53 -2.78
C TYR A 175 2.18 -7.23 -1.82
N VAL A 176 2.07 -6.17 -1.05
CA VAL A 176 3.04 -5.80 -0.01
C VAL A 176 2.44 -6.10 1.35
N SER A 177 3.21 -6.69 2.27
CA SER A 177 2.72 -7.02 3.61
C SER A 177 2.21 -5.79 4.38
N GLY A 178 1.06 -5.94 5.06
CA GLY A 178 0.49 -4.92 5.96
C GLY A 178 1.33 -4.61 7.21
N ALA A 179 2.49 -5.24 7.37
CA ALA A 179 3.54 -4.82 8.31
C ALA A 179 3.97 -3.36 8.11
N GLY A 180 3.91 -2.89 6.87
CA GLY A 180 4.23 -1.53 6.48
C GLY A 180 4.83 -1.49 5.09
N TYR A 181 4.44 -0.49 4.32
CA TYR A 181 4.83 -0.31 2.93
C TYR A 181 4.85 1.18 2.59
N VAL A 182 5.60 1.55 1.55
CA VAL A 182 5.77 2.93 1.10
C VAL A 182 5.29 3.02 -0.34
N PHE A 183 4.46 4.01 -0.65
CA PHE A 183 3.97 4.27 -1.99
C PHE A 183 3.94 5.75 -2.30
N SER A 184 3.99 6.09 -3.58
CA SER A 184 3.92 7.47 -4.05
C SER A 184 2.52 8.06 -3.86
N ALA A 185 2.45 9.38 -3.65
CA ALA A 185 1.18 10.03 -3.32
C ALA A 185 0.15 9.97 -4.48
N ASP A 186 0.60 9.95 -5.73
CA ASP A 186 -0.26 9.74 -6.90
C ASP A 186 -0.89 8.34 -6.90
N LEU A 187 -0.12 7.32 -6.48
CA LEU A 187 -0.62 5.96 -6.41
C LEU A 187 -1.71 5.82 -5.35
N ALA A 188 -1.68 6.65 -4.29
CA ALA A 188 -2.78 6.75 -3.31
C ALA A 188 -4.12 7.09 -3.98
N ALA A 189 -4.14 8.11 -4.82
CA ALA A 189 -5.33 8.55 -5.54
C ALA A 189 -5.79 7.50 -6.55
N ARG A 190 -4.84 6.85 -7.24
CA ARG A 190 -5.14 5.76 -8.18
C ARG A 190 -5.73 4.53 -7.48
N ILE A 191 -5.19 4.13 -6.32
CA ILE A 191 -5.73 3.03 -5.50
C ILE A 191 -7.16 3.38 -5.06
N SER A 192 -7.39 4.61 -4.58
CA SER A 192 -8.74 5.08 -4.22
C SER A 192 -9.71 5.13 -5.40
N TRP A 193 -9.23 5.29 -6.63
CA TRP A 193 -10.07 5.19 -7.81
C TRP A 193 -10.38 3.73 -8.15
N ALA A 194 -9.36 2.86 -8.12
CA ALA A 194 -9.50 1.42 -8.40
C ALA A 194 -10.40 0.70 -7.40
N SER A 195 -10.44 1.16 -6.14
CA SER A 195 -11.29 0.58 -5.09
C SER A 195 -12.80 0.63 -5.40
N ARG A 196 -13.22 1.42 -6.40
CA ARG A 196 -14.62 1.48 -6.87
C ARG A 196 -15.01 0.30 -7.75
N PHE A 197 -14.03 -0.48 -8.20
CA PHE A 197 -14.19 -1.56 -9.17
C PHE A 197 -13.66 -2.90 -8.66
N VAL A 198 -12.99 -2.90 -7.51
CA VAL A 198 -12.39 -4.09 -6.90
C VAL A 198 -13.19 -4.46 -5.66
N ARG A 199 -13.63 -5.72 -5.57
CA ARG A 199 -14.42 -6.21 -4.44
C ARG A 199 -13.57 -6.21 -3.17
N VAL A 200 -14.09 -5.62 -2.11
CA VAL A 200 -13.39 -5.54 -0.82
C VAL A 200 -13.30 -6.93 -0.19
N ILE A 201 -12.13 -7.26 0.36
CA ILE A 201 -11.88 -8.46 1.15
C ILE A 201 -11.34 -8.06 2.54
N PRO A 202 -11.50 -8.90 3.59
CA PRO A 202 -11.10 -8.55 4.95
C PRO A 202 -9.57 -8.66 5.20
N LEU A 203 -8.78 -8.33 4.19
CA LEU A 203 -7.31 -8.33 4.18
C LEU A 203 -6.86 -7.06 3.46
N GLU A 204 -6.54 -6.01 4.21
CA GLU A 204 -6.21 -4.68 3.65
C GLU A 204 -5.02 -4.73 2.69
N ASP A 205 -3.98 -5.46 3.05
CA ASP A 205 -2.75 -5.56 2.26
C ASP A 205 -2.97 -6.31 0.94
N VAL A 206 -3.73 -7.39 0.98
CA VAL A 206 -4.16 -8.12 -0.22
C VAL A 206 -5.12 -7.28 -1.06
N TYR A 207 -6.04 -6.54 -0.43
CA TYR A 207 -6.98 -5.66 -1.13
C TYR A 207 -6.26 -4.53 -1.89
N VAL A 208 -5.23 -3.92 -1.28
CA VAL A 208 -4.32 -3.01 -1.99
C VAL A 208 -3.67 -3.72 -3.17
N GLY A 209 -3.19 -4.96 -3.00
CA GLY A 209 -2.67 -5.80 -4.07
C GLY A 209 -3.65 -6.02 -5.24
N LEU A 210 -4.93 -6.22 -4.96
CA LEU A 210 -5.98 -6.34 -5.98
C LEU A 210 -6.18 -5.03 -6.74
N CYS A 211 -6.16 -3.89 -6.04
CA CYS A 211 -6.20 -2.57 -6.67
C CYS A 211 -4.97 -2.33 -7.57
N LEU A 212 -3.77 -2.73 -7.13
CA LEU A 212 -2.55 -2.64 -7.94
C LEU A 212 -2.63 -3.50 -9.20
N ARG A 213 -3.17 -4.73 -9.10
CA ARG A 213 -3.41 -5.62 -10.25
C ARG A 213 -4.31 -4.93 -11.27
N MET A 214 -5.41 -4.33 -10.83
CA MET A 214 -6.31 -3.57 -11.73
C MET A 214 -5.61 -2.38 -12.38
N LEU A 215 -4.77 -1.65 -11.63
CA LEU A 215 -4.04 -0.49 -12.13
C LEU A 215 -2.82 -0.84 -13.01
N GLY A 216 -2.48 -2.13 -13.14
CA GLY A 216 -1.29 -2.58 -13.84
C GLY A 216 0.03 -2.23 -13.14
N VAL A 217 0.00 -1.93 -11.83
CA VAL A 217 1.17 -1.53 -11.04
C VAL A 217 1.73 -2.75 -10.31
N ARG A 218 3.05 -2.89 -10.28
CA ARG A 218 3.73 -3.99 -9.58
C ARG A 218 4.55 -3.46 -8.40
N PRO A 219 4.49 -4.12 -7.22
CA PRO A 219 5.39 -3.80 -6.13
C PRO A 219 6.86 -4.00 -6.50
N VAL A 220 7.69 -3.07 -6.03
CA VAL A 220 9.15 -3.11 -6.16
C VAL A 220 9.75 -3.69 -4.90
N TYR A 221 10.75 -4.56 -5.05
CA TYR A 221 11.49 -5.10 -3.92
C TYR A 221 12.53 -4.10 -3.41
N ALA A 222 12.61 -3.95 -2.09
CA ALA A 222 13.66 -3.17 -1.43
C ALA A 222 14.65 -4.10 -0.74
N TYR A 223 15.84 -4.25 -1.34
CA TYR A 223 16.91 -5.12 -0.84
C TYR A 223 18.15 -4.31 -0.45
N SER A 224 18.80 -4.73 0.64
CA SER A 224 20.14 -4.29 1.02
C SER A 224 21.20 -4.92 0.13
N LEU A 225 22.22 -4.14 -0.23
CA LEU A 225 23.45 -4.66 -0.85
C LEU A 225 24.53 -4.86 0.22
N PRO A 226 25.41 -5.88 0.11
CA PRO A 226 25.50 -6.88 -0.97
C PRO A 226 24.70 -8.18 -0.71
N PHE A 227 24.10 -8.34 0.46
CA PHE A 227 23.52 -9.63 0.91
C PHE A 227 22.05 -9.87 0.49
N PHE A 228 21.45 -8.96 -0.30
CA PHE A 228 20.08 -9.03 -0.82
C PHE A 228 19.00 -9.31 0.24
N ARG A 229 19.18 -8.80 1.46
CA ARG A 229 18.16 -8.94 2.51
C ARG A 229 17.09 -7.86 2.36
N SER A 230 15.83 -8.22 2.56
CA SER A 230 14.72 -7.26 2.59
C SER A 230 14.98 -6.14 3.59
N LEU A 231 14.75 -4.90 3.17
CA LEU A 231 14.77 -3.73 4.06
C LEU A 231 13.50 -3.63 4.92
N PHE A 232 12.46 -4.39 4.57
CA PHE A 232 11.21 -4.50 5.29
C PHE A 232 11.19 -5.84 6.03
N GLU A 233 11.66 -5.83 7.28
CA GLU A 233 11.70 -7.05 8.10
C GLU A 233 10.41 -7.20 8.88
N ILE A 234 9.67 -8.25 8.54
CA ILE A 234 8.36 -8.55 9.15
C ILE A 234 8.47 -9.47 10.36
N LYS A 235 9.62 -10.13 10.55
CA LYS A 235 9.89 -10.99 11.69
C LYS A 235 10.22 -10.16 12.94
N ASN A 236 9.93 -10.74 14.10
CA ASN A 236 10.31 -10.17 15.38
C ASN A 236 11.83 -10.31 15.59
N LEU A 237 12.58 -9.24 15.34
CA LEU A 237 14.01 -9.19 15.64
C LEU A 237 14.27 -8.78 17.08
N LYS A 238 15.36 -9.31 17.66
CA LYS A 238 15.97 -8.71 18.85
C LYS A 238 16.60 -7.38 18.44
N TYR A 239 16.49 -6.38 19.31
CA TYR A 239 17.06 -5.06 19.04
C TYR A 239 18.58 -5.15 18.93
N ASP A 240 19.10 -4.68 17.81
CA ASP A 240 20.52 -4.41 17.57
C ASP A 240 20.62 -3.09 16.80
N ARG A 241 21.39 -2.14 17.31
CA ARG A 241 21.40 -0.76 16.82
C ARG A 241 21.78 -0.67 15.35
N CYS A 242 22.88 -1.31 14.95
CA CYS A 242 23.42 -1.19 13.60
C CYS A 242 22.70 -2.07 12.58
N THR A 243 22.08 -3.16 13.01
CA THR A 243 21.14 -3.90 12.17
C THR A 243 19.91 -3.04 11.89
N PHE A 244 19.33 -2.41 12.91
CA PHE A 244 18.12 -1.59 12.77
C PHE A 244 18.36 -0.33 11.94
N ALA A 245 19.56 0.27 12.02
CA ALA A 245 19.94 1.44 11.21
C ALA A 245 19.94 1.17 9.69
N LYS A 246 19.97 -0.11 9.29
CA LYS A 246 19.98 -0.56 7.89
C LYS A 246 18.61 -1.01 7.40
N LEU A 247 17.57 -0.98 8.26
CA LEU A 247 16.22 -1.43 7.93
C LEU A 247 15.27 -0.24 7.82
N ILE A 248 14.25 -0.39 6.98
CA ILE A 248 13.18 0.60 6.81
C ILE A 248 12.08 0.37 7.85
N ILE A 249 11.68 -0.89 8.07
CA ILE A 249 10.65 -1.28 9.05
C ILE A 249 11.11 -2.50 9.84
N VAL A 250 10.79 -2.48 11.15
CA VAL A 250 10.89 -3.63 12.05
C VAL A 250 9.62 -3.71 12.90
N ASN A 251 9.07 -4.92 13.02
CA ASN A 251 7.83 -5.17 13.75
C ASN A 251 8.05 -5.65 15.19
N GLY A 252 6.95 -5.68 15.97
CA GLY A 252 6.89 -6.35 17.27
C GLY A 252 7.25 -5.50 18.49
N PHE A 253 7.13 -4.17 18.38
CA PHE A 253 7.44 -3.25 19.46
C PHE A 253 6.18 -2.72 20.15
N LYS A 254 5.99 -3.11 21.41
CA LYS A 254 5.02 -2.44 22.30
C LYS A 254 5.57 -1.07 22.74
N ALA A 255 4.68 -0.14 23.05
CA ALA A 255 5.01 1.24 23.43
C ALA A 255 6.18 1.38 24.43
N PRO A 256 6.24 0.65 25.57
CA PRO A 256 7.35 0.80 26.52
C PRO A 256 8.70 0.35 25.95
N LYS A 257 8.70 -0.69 25.11
CA LYS A 257 9.92 -1.20 24.47
C LYS A 257 10.38 -0.23 23.37
N LEU A 258 9.46 0.34 22.59
CA LEU A 258 9.76 1.33 21.56
C LEU A 258 10.45 2.55 22.16
N LEU A 259 9.86 3.15 23.21
CA LEU A 259 10.44 4.29 23.92
C LEU A 259 11.86 4.02 24.41
N ARG A 260 12.08 2.86 25.03
CA ARG A 260 13.40 2.46 25.56
C ARG A 260 14.43 2.28 24.44
N VAL A 261 14.05 1.57 23.37
CA VAL A 261 14.96 1.28 22.26
C VAL A 261 15.29 2.54 21.47
N TRP A 262 14.33 3.44 21.29
CA TRP A 262 14.53 4.69 20.57
C TRP A 262 15.56 5.61 21.24
N GLN A 263 15.56 5.69 22.58
CA GLN A 263 16.54 6.48 23.32
C GLN A 263 17.99 6.06 23.04
N ASP A 264 18.20 4.78 22.76
CA ASP A 264 19.51 4.24 22.40
C ASP A 264 19.82 4.47 20.91
N PHE A 265 18.85 4.15 20.05
CA PHE A 265 18.97 4.27 18.60
C PHE A 265 19.26 5.72 18.15
N ALA A 266 18.49 6.68 18.67
CA ALA A 266 18.59 8.09 18.27
C ALA A 266 19.95 8.73 18.61
N LYS A 267 20.70 8.20 19.59
CA LYS A 267 21.98 8.79 20.03
C LYS A 267 23.15 8.55 19.08
N SER A 268 23.12 7.48 18.29
CA SER A 268 24.35 7.03 17.61
C SER A 268 24.15 6.12 16.40
N HIS A 269 22.93 6.01 15.86
CA HIS A 269 22.71 5.22 14.64
C HIS A 269 23.57 5.66 13.45
N GLU A 270 24.01 6.93 13.42
CA GLU A 270 24.94 7.48 12.42
C GLU A 270 26.36 6.89 12.47
N ARG A 271 26.72 6.15 13.55
CA ARG A 271 28.03 5.50 13.72
C ARG A 271 28.01 4.00 13.40
N CYS A 272 26.95 3.57 12.74
CA CYS A 272 26.79 2.26 12.10
C CYS A 272 27.06 2.39 10.59
#